data_AF-A0A353C0Q6-F1
#
_entry.id   AF-A0A353C0Q6-F1
#
_cell.length_a   1.000
_cell.length_b   1.000
_cell.length_c   1.000
_cell.angle_alpha   90.00
_cell.angle_beta   90.00
_cell.angle_gamma   90.00
#
_symmetry.space_group_name_H-M   'P 1'
#
loop_
_entity.id
_entity.type
_entity.pdbx_description
1 polymer ?
#
loop_
_entity_poly.entity_id
_entity_poly.type
_entity_poly.pdbx_seq_one_letter_code
_entity_poly.pdbx_strand_id
1 'polypeptide(L)'
;MKALALLSGGLDSTLAIKVVQEAGIEVEAINFTSPFCRCSGASGGCSAAANAAKTLNVKLHYHPCGEEYLRIVEKPPHGYGKRLNPCLDCRIHKFKIAKTKMDKIGASFLFTGEVLDQRPNSQRRDALDIVERDSGLRGYILRPLCAKHLR
;
A
#
# COMPACT_ATOMS: atom_id res chain seq x y z
N MET A 1 -0.10 -15.81 -13.33
CA MET A 1 0.39 -15.32 -12.03
C MET A 1 -0.39 -14.05 -11.69
N LYS A 2 -0.80 -13.88 -10.43
CA LYS A 2 -1.62 -12.74 -9.98
C LYS A 2 -0.90 -11.97 -8.88
N ALA A 3 -1.02 -10.65 -8.88
CA ALA A 3 -0.43 -9.76 -7.87
C ALA A 3 -1.47 -8.76 -7.33
N LEU A 4 -1.29 -8.34 -6.07
CA LEU A 4 -2.14 -7.33 -5.44
C LEU A 4 -1.38 -6.01 -5.25
N ALA A 5 -1.89 -4.96 -5.87
CA ALA A 5 -1.34 -3.61 -5.79
C ALA A 5 -1.91 -2.84 -4.59
N LEU A 6 -1.07 -2.16 -3.80
CA LEU A 6 -1.54 -1.11 -2.90
C LEU A 6 -1.69 0.21 -3.68
N LEU A 7 -2.92 0.53 -4.08
CA LEU A 7 -3.24 1.68 -4.92
C LEU A 7 -3.69 2.87 -4.06
N SER A 8 -2.88 3.94 -4.02
CA SER A 8 -3.24 5.19 -3.33
C SER A 8 -4.00 6.18 -4.23
N GLY A 9 -3.91 6.01 -5.56
CA GLY A 9 -4.39 6.97 -6.55
C GLY A 9 -3.35 8.03 -6.95
N GLY A 10 -2.15 7.99 -6.36
CA GLY A 10 -1.02 8.82 -6.78
C GLY A 10 -0.22 8.21 -7.93
N LEU A 11 0.63 9.04 -8.55
CA LEU A 11 1.46 8.67 -9.71
C LEU A 11 2.26 7.37 -9.47
N ASP A 12 2.97 7.28 -8.34
CA ASP A 12 3.87 6.15 -8.07
C ASP A 12 3.12 4.81 -8.05
N SER A 13 1.94 4.75 -7.40
CA SER A 13 1.14 3.53 -7.37
C SER A 13 0.54 3.17 -8.74
N THR A 14 0.17 4.17 -9.53
CA THR A 14 -0.35 3.97 -10.89
C THR A 14 0.74 3.45 -11.83
N LEU A 15 1.94 4.04 -11.76
CA LEU A 15 3.09 3.61 -12.54
C LEU A 15 3.53 2.19 -12.14
N ALA A 16 3.56 1.88 -10.85
CA ALA A 16 3.89 0.54 -10.37
C ALA A 16 2.95 -0.54 -10.94
N ILE A 17 1.63 -0.25 -11.02
CA ILE A 17 0.67 -1.18 -11.64
C ILE A 17 1.00 -1.38 -13.12
N LYS A 18 1.26 -0.28 -13.84
CA LYS A 18 1.56 -0.36 -15.27
C LYS A 18 2.82 -1.19 -15.54
N VAL A 19 3.88 -1.01 -14.76
CA VAL A 19 5.12 -1.80 -14.87
C VAL A 19 4.86 -3.29 -14.63
N VAL A 20 4.05 -3.65 -13.64
CA VAL A 20 3.72 -5.05 -13.35
C VAL A 20 2.83 -5.66 -14.45
N GLN A 21 1.88 -4.90 -14.99
CA GLN A 21 1.06 -5.33 -16.13
C GLN A 21 1.90 -5.56 -17.39
N GLU A 22 2.89 -4.70 -17.67
CA GLU A 22 3.80 -4.85 -18.80
C GLU A 22 4.70 -6.09 -18.69
N ALA A 23 4.93 -6.59 -17.48
CA ALA A 23 5.56 -7.89 -17.24
C ALA A 23 4.61 -9.09 -17.46
N GLY A 24 3.38 -8.88 -17.91
CA GLY A 24 2.40 -9.93 -18.20
C GLY A 24 1.71 -10.51 -16.96
N ILE A 25 1.73 -9.80 -15.82
CA ILE A 25 1.15 -10.26 -14.55
C ILE A 25 -0.27 -9.70 -14.38
N GLU A 26 -1.22 -10.55 -13.98
CA GLU A 26 -2.58 -10.11 -13.65
C GLU A 26 -2.57 -9.29 -12.36
N VAL A 27 -3.22 -8.12 -12.38
CA VAL A 27 -3.23 -7.18 -11.24
C VAL A 27 -4.65 -6.96 -10.74
N GLU A 28 -4.86 -7.17 -9.44
CA GLU A 28 -5.95 -6.57 -8.67
C GLU A 28 -5.37 -5.49 -7.75
N ALA A 29 -6.18 -4.51 -7.34
CA ALA A 29 -5.72 -3.39 -6.52
C ALA A 29 -6.56 -3.25 -5.24
N ILE A 30 -5.93 -2.85 -4.14
CA ILE A 30 -6.60 -2.49 -2.89
C ILE A 30 -6.33 -1.02 -2.56
N ASN A 31 -7.40 -0.28 -2.26
CA ASN A 31 -7.34 1.08 -1.74
C ASN A 31 -7.86 1.12 -0.30
N PHE A 32 -7.17 1.87 0.55
CA PHE A 32 -7.51 2.04 1.95
C PHE A 32 -8.09 3.43 2.18
N THR A 33 -9.29 3.48 2.76
CA THR A 33 -9.88 4.72 3.25
C THR A 33 -9.71 4.83 4.77
N SER A 34 -9.63 6.05 5.29
CA SER A 34 -9.46 6.30 6.73
C SER A 34 -10.36 7.44 7.17
N PRO A 35 -10.64 7.60 8.47
CA PRO A 35 -11.42 8.72 9.00
C PRO A 35 -10.84 10.10 8.65
N PHE A 36 -9.54 10.17 8.33
CA PHE A 36 -8.85 11.41 7.94
C PHE A 36 -8.91 11.69 6.43
N CYS A 37 -9.49 10.80 5.63
CA CYS A 37 -9.60 11.00 4.19
C CYS A 37 -10.62 12.10 3.89
N ARG A 38 -10.18 13.19 3.25
CA ARG A 38 -11.05 14.28 2.76
C ARG A 38 -11.74 13.97 1.43
N CYS A 39 -11.73 12.71 1.00
CA CYS A 39 -12.31 12.29 -0.26
C CYS A 39 -13.83 12.23 -0.11
N SER A 40 -14.50 13.35 -0.32
CA SER A 40 -15.96 13.45 -0.32
C SER A 40 -16.54 12.81 -1.58
N GLY A 41 -17.10 11.61 -1.45
CA GLY A 41 -17.87 10.94 -2.51
C GLY A 41 -18.67 9.76 -1.96
N ALA A 42 -19.92 9.63 -2.41
CA ALA A 42 -20.92 8.67 -1.94
C ALA A 42 -20.56 7.17 -2.11
N SER A 43 -19.37 6.85 -2.65
CA SER A 43 -18.90 5.50 -2.96
C SER A 43 -17.81 4.97 -2.03
N GLY A 44 -17.46 5.69 -0.94
CA GLY A 44 -16.58 5.18 0.11
C GLY A 44 -15.10 5.01 -0.27
N GLY A 45 -14.66 5.61 -1.38
CA GLY A 45 -13.31 5.52 -1.94
C GLY A 45 -12.70 6.86 -2.37
N CYS A 46 -11.38 6.93 -2.52
CA CYS A 46 -10.71 8.09 -3.12
C CYS A 46 -10.95 8.13 -4.64
N SER A 47 -11.54 9.21 -5.16
CA SER A 47 -11.83 9.37 -6.60
C SER A 47 -10.61 9.15 -7.50
N ALA A 48 -9.42 9.53 -7.04
CA ALA A 48 -8.17 9.32 -7.76
C ALA A 48 -7.82 7.82 -7.92
N ALA A 49 -8.02 7.01 -6.88
CA ALA A 49 -7.79 5.57 -6.94
C ALA A 49 -8.80 4.88 -7.86
N ALA A 50 -10.07 5.29 -7.80
CA ALA A 50 -11.12 4.79 -8.69
C ALA A 50 -10.79 5.08 -10.16
N ASN A 51 -10.38 6.32 -10.47
CA ASN A 51 -9.99 6.73 -11.81
C ASN A 51 -8.76 5.96 -12.30
N ALA A 52 -7.71 5.86 -11.49
CA ALA A 52 -6.51 5.10 -11.84
C ALA A 52 -6.83 3.62 -12.13
N ALA A 53 -7.68 3.00 -11.30
CA ALA A 53 -8.09 1.61 -11.50
C ALA A 53 -8.89 1.43 -12.81
N LYS A 54 -9.80 2.36 -13.11
CA LYS A 54 -10.57 2.37 -14.36
C LYS A 54 -9.66 2.53 -15.57
N THR A 55 -8.74 3.49 -15.53
CA THR A 55 -7.78 3.76 -16.63
C THR A 55 -6.88 2.56 -16.90
N LEU A 56 -6.44 1.85 -15.86
CA LEU A 56 -5.56 0.69 -15.97
C LEU A 56 -6.31 -0.64 -16.13
N ASN A 57 -7.65 -0.59 -16.18
CA ASN A 57 -8.52 -1.77 -16.24
C ASN A 57 -8.19 -2.82 -15.16
N VAL A 58 -8.03 -2.39 -13.91
CA VAL A 58 -7.77 -3.27 -12.76
C VAL A 58 -8.96 -3.31 -11.81
N LYS A 59 -9.23 -4.50 -11.27
CA LYS A 59 -10.27 -4.68 -10.25
C LYS A 59 -9.83 -4.00 -8.95
N LEU A 60 -10.63 -3.05 -8.46
CA LEU A 60 -10.35 -2.29 -7.26
C LEU A 60 -11.18 -2.79 -6.07
N HIS A 61 -10.51 -3.07 -4.96
CA HIS A 61 -11.10 -3.40 -3.67
C HIS A 61 -10.94 -2.21 -2.73
N TYR A 62 -12.01 -1.85 -2.02
CA TYR A 62 -11.95 -0.84 -0.97
C TYR A 62 -11.87 -1.53 0.39
N HIS A 63 -11.03 -0.98 1.27
CA HIS A 63 -10.97 -1.40 2.66
C HIS A 63 -10.96 -0.19 3.59
N PRO A 64 -12.04 0.04 4.36
CA PRO A 64 -12.05 1.10 5.36
C PRO A 64 -11.17 0.71 6.55
N CYS A 65 -10.23 1.58 6.90
CA CYS A 65 -9.48 1.52 8.14
C CYS A 65 -10.41 2.00 9.28
N GLY A 66 -10.83 1.07 10.13
CA GLY A 66 -11.72 1.33 11.27
C GLY A 66 -10.99 1.76 12.55
N GLU A 67 -11.61 1.50 13.71
CA GLU A 67 -11.11 1.88 15.05
C GLU A 67 -9.68 1.44 15.37
N GLU A 68 -9.24 0.29 14.83
CA GLU A 68 -7.87 -0.18 15.03
C GLU A 68 -6.84 0.82 14.47
N TYR A 69 -7.17 1.47 13.35
CA TYR A 69 -6.33 2.50 12.76
C TYR A 69 -6.24 3.75 13.65
N LEU A 70 -7.33 4.12 14.32
CA LEU A 70 -7.32 5.23 15.27
C LEU A 70 -6.41 4.93 16.47
N ARG A 71 -6.46 3.71 17.01
CA ARG A 71 -5.54 3.27 18.09
C ARG A 71 -4.07 3.32 17.66
N ILE A 72 -3.78 2.94 16.42
CA ILE A 72 -2.42 3.04 15.85
C ILE A 72 -1.98 4.50 15.75
N VAL A 73 -2.88 5.40 15.35
CA VAL A 73 -2.58 6.84 15.26
C VAL A 73 -2.37 7.45 16.64
N GLU A 74 -3.12 7.02 17.66
CA GLU A 74 -3.05 7.50 19.05
C GLU A 74 -1.80 7.00 19.80
N LYS A 75 -1.39 5.76 19.55
CA LYS A 75 -0.22 5.16 20.22
C LYS A 75 0.52 4.18 19.30
N PRO A 76 1.30 4.69 18.33
CA PRO A 76 2.03 3.87 17.38
C PRO A 76 3.15 3.07 18.08
N PRO A 77 3.23 1.74 17.89
CA PRO A 77 4.29 0.91 18.47
C PRO A 77 5.72 1.38 18.18
N HIS A 78 5.99 1.92 16.99
CA HIS A 78 7.31 2.43 16.62
C HIS A 78 7.51 3.90 16.96
N GLY A 79 6.59 4.49 17.73
CA GLY A 79 6.61 5.89 18.11
C GLY A 79 6.27 6.82 16.94
N TYR A 80 6.48 8.11 17.18
CA TYR A 80 6.13 9.16 16.22
C TYR A 80 7.36 9.68 15.48
N GLY A 81 7.21 9.89 14.17
CA GLY A 81 8.08 10.78 13.42
C GLY A 81 7.77 12.26 13.68
N LYS A 82 8.45 13.15 12.96
CA LYS A 82 8.20 14.61 13.03
C LYS A 82 6.71 14.93 12.87
N ARG A 83 6.21 15.87 13.68
CA ARG A 83 4.80 16.32 13.69
C ARG A 83 3.80 15.18 13.97
N LEU A 84 4.08 14.36 14.98
CA LEU A 84 3.21 13.25 15.41
C LEU A 84 2.86 12.29 14.25
N ASN A 85 3.85 11.96 13.41
CA ASN A 85 3.63 11.15 12.21
C ASN A 85 3.72 9.64 12.53
N PRO A 86 2.64 8.85 12.42
CA PRO A 86 2.65 7.41 12.70
C PRO A 86 2.84 6.57 11.42
N CYS A 87 3.49 7.11 10.38
CA CYS A 87 3.45 6.52 9.04
C CYS A 87 3.96 5.08 9.00
N LEU A 88 4.95 4.72 9.80
CA LEU A 88 5.50 3.37 9.81
C LEU A 88 4.45 2.34 10.25
N ASP A 89 3.80 2.57 11.39
CA ASP A 89 2.74 1.70 11.91
C ASP A 89 1.48 1.71 11.06
N CYS A 90 1.08 2.88 10.52
CA CYS A 90 -0.02 2.95 9.57
C CYS A 90 0.25 2.11 8.32
N ARG A 91 1.52 2.00 7.87
CA ARG A 91 1.88 1.11 6.77
C ARG A 91 1.81 -0.35 7.19
N ILE A 92 2.44 -0.73 8.30
CA ILE A 92 2.39 -2.10 8.83
C ILE A 92 0.94 -2.61 8.88
N HIS A 93 0.03 -1.81 9.43
CA HIS A 93 -1.39 -2.17 9.50
C HIS A 93 -2.04 -2.37 8.13
N LYS A 94 -1.82 -1.46 7.18
CA LYS A 94 -2.34 -1.62 5.79
C LYS A 94 -1.77 -2.86 5.11
N PHE A 95 -0.48 -3.15 5.31
CA PHE A 95 0.16 -4.35 4.75
C PHE A 95 -0.38 -5.65 5.37
N LYS A 96 -0.68 -5.68 6.68
CA LYS A 96 -1.36 -6.84 7.30
C LYS A 96 -2.73 -7.10 6.68
N ILE A 97 -3.51 -6.06 6.43
CA ILE A 97 -4.81 -6.21 5.73
C ILE A 97 -4.59 -6.66 4.28
N ALA A 98 -3.62 -6.08 3.59
CA ALA A 98 -3.29 -6.45 2.22
C ALA A 98 -2.86 -7.92 2.11
N LYS A 99 -2.12 -8.45 3.09
CA LYS A 99 -1.78 -9.88 3.19
C LYS A 99 -3.04 -10.75 3.21
N THR A 100 -3.97 -10.48 4.13
CA THR A 100 -5.24 -11.19 4.20
C THR A 100 -6.04 -11.11 2.88
N LYS A 101 -5.96 -9.98 2.18
CA LYS A 101 -6.61 -9.83 0.87
C LYS A 101 -5.90 -10.62 -0.22
N MET A 102 -4.56 -10.61 -0.25
CA MET A 102 -3.72 -11.35 -1.18
C MET A 102 -4.06 -12.84 -1.13
N ASP A 103 -4.12 -13.40 0.08
CA ASP A 103 -4.46 -14.81 0.31
C ASP A 103 -5.87 -15.12 -0.21
N LYS A 104 -6.86 -14.27 0.11
CA LYS A 104 -8.26 -14.45 -0.32
C LYS A 104 -8.47 -14.44 -1.83
N ILE A 105 -7.66 -13.70 -2.58
CA ILE A 105 -7.78 -13.62 -4.05
C ILE A 105 -6.81 -14.55 -4.79
N GLY A 106 -5.99 -15.32 -4.06
CA GLY A 106 -4.97 -16.21 -4.63
C GLY A 106 -3.85 -15.44 -5.34
N ALA A 107 -3.49 -14.23 -4.89
CA ALA A 107 -2.36 -13.50 -5.42
C ALA A 107 -1.04 -14.03 -4.85
N SER A 108 -0.01 -14.09 -5.68
CA SER A 108 1.30 -14.65 -5.33
C SER A 108 2.19 -13.66 -4.56
N PHE A 109 2.00 -12.36 -4.75
CA PHE A 109 2.75 -11.31 -4.08
C PHE A 109 1.99 -9.98 -4.03
N LEU A 110 2.43 -9.10 -3.14
CA LEU A 110 2.00 -7.70 -3.05
C LEU A 110 2.99 -6.80 -3.78
N PHE A 111 2.52 -5.66 -4.28
CA PHE A 111 3.44 -4.63 -4.71
C PHE A 111 2.93 -3.22 -4.43
N THR A 112 3.88 -2.28 -4.33
CA THR A 112 3.61 -0.87 -4.00
C THR A 112 4.38 0.07 -4.91
N GLY A 113 3.91 1.32 -5.02
CA GLY A 113 4.69 2.40 -5.63
C GLY A 113 5.76 2.99 -4.70
N GLU A 114 6.27 2.26 -3.71
CA GLU A 114 7.31 2.79 -2.84
C GLU A 114 8.65 2.92 -3.56
N VAL A 115 9.27 4.09 -3.47
CA VAL A 115 10.62 4.35 -3.96
C VAL A 115 11.55 4.51 -2.76
N LEU A 116 12.66 3.78 -2.77
CA LEU A 116 13.69 3.83 -1.72
C LEU A 116 14.15 5.27 -1.48
N ASP A 117 14.21 5.67 -0.21
CA ASP A 117 14.63 6.98 0.29
C ASP A 117 13.81 8.19 -0.19
N GLN A 118 12.74 7.99 -0.97
CA GLN A 118 11.87 9.08 -1.43
C GLN A 118 11.11 9.74 -0.26
N ARG A 119 10.79 8.98 0.80
CA ARG A 119 10.16 9.51 2.03
C ARG A 119 10.99 9.22 3.27
N PRO A 120 11.41 10.26 4.01
CA PRO A 120 12.39 10.13 5.09
C PRO A 120 11.88 9.33 6.29
N ASN A 121 10.57 9.14 6.47
CA ASN A 121 10.01 8.42 7.62
C ASN A 121 9.57 6.98 7.31
N SER A 122 9.26 6.65 6.06
CA SER A 122 8.53 5.42 5.73
C SER A 122 9.07 4.65 4.55
N GLN A 123 10.10 5.17 3.86
CA GLN A 123 10.69 4.53 2.68
C GLN A 123 12.21 4.48 2.73
N ARG A 124 12.81 4.75 3.89
CA ARG A 124 14.21 4.39 4.14
C ARG A 124 14.35 2.87 4.16
N ARG A 125 15.55 2.34 3.87
CA ARG A 125 15.79 0.88 3.86
C ARG A 125 15.34 0.19 5.14
N ASP A 126 15.76 0.72 6.29
CA ASP A 126 15.36 0.20 7.62
C ASP A 126 13.83 0.19 7.79
N ALA A 127 13.15 1.24 7.36
CA ALA A 127 11.70 1.35 7.44
C ALA A 127 11.00 0.32 6.54
N LEU A 128 11.49 0.09 5.32
CA LEU A 128 10.95 -0.93 4.41
C LEU A 128 11.11 -2.34 5.00
N ASP A 129 12.27 -2.63 5.61
CA ASP A 129 12.56 -3.91 6.27
C ASP A 129 11.67 -4.13 7.50
N ILE A 130 11.44 -3.08 8.30
CA ILE A 130 10.52 -3.12 9.45
C ILE A 130 9.11 -3.42 8.97
N VAL A 131 8.63 -2.73 7.92
CA VAL A 131 7.29 -2.99 7.37
C VAL A 131 7.15 -4.45 6.93
N GLU A 132 8.12 -4.99 6.20
CA GLU A 132 8.08 -6.39 5.76
C GLU A 132 8.08 -7.39 6.91
N ARG A 133 8.95 -7.17 7.90
CA ARG A 133 9.05 -8.03 9.10
C ARG A 133 7.74 -8.02 9.88
N ASP A 134 7.25 -6.84 10.22
CA ASP A 134 6.16 -6.69 11.19
C ASP A 134 4.77 -6.88 10.58
N SER A 135 4.66 -6.82 9.26
CA SER A 135 3.48 -7.28 8.53
C SER A 135 3.51 -8.76 8.16
N GLY A 136 4.64 -9.46 8.40
CA GLY A 136 4.81 -10.87 8.07
C GLY A 136 4.79 -11.13 6.57
N LEU A 137 5.39 -10.24 5.78
CA LEU A 137 5.41 -10.22 4.32
C LEU A 137 6.83 -10.19 3.75
N ARG A 138 7.85 -10.55 4.54
CA ARG A 138 9.22 -10.70 4.05
C ARG A 138 9.27 -11.58 2.81
N GLY A 139 9.83 -11.07 1.72
CA GLY A 139 9.93 -11.78 0.44
C GLY A 139 8.64 -11.81 -0.40
N TYR A 140 7.54 -11.21 0.07
CA TYR A 140 6.26 -11.14 -0.65
C TYR A 140 5.93 -9.74 -1.19
N ILE A 141 6.80 -8.74 -0.98
CA ILE A 141 6.55 -7.36 -1.41
C ILE A 141 7.53 -6.97 -2.52
N LEU A 142 6.98 -6.68 -3.70
CA LEU A 142 7.72 -6.08 -4.81
C LEU A 142 7.59 -4.55 -4.78
N ARG A 143 8.71 -3.85 -4.98
CA ARG A 143 8.75 -2.38 -5.16
C ARG A 143 9.32 -2.06 -6.53
N PRO A 144 8.52 -2.15 -7.62
CA PRO A 144 9.01 -2.15 -8.99
C PRO A 144 9.76 -0.86 -9.37
N LEU A 145 9.43 0.27 -8.74
CA LEU A 145 10.05 1.57 -9.05
C LEU A 145 11.47 1.74 -8.48
N CYS A 146 11.89 0.87 -7.56
CA CYS A 146 13.24 0.90 -6.98
C CYS A 146 13.88 -0.48 -6.84
N ALA A 147 13.33 -1.52 -7.48
CA ALA A 147 13.71 -2.92 -7.27
C ALA A 147 15.22 -3.20 -7.46
N LYS A 148 15.88 -2.52 -8.40
CA LYS A 148 17.33 -2.67 -8.64
C LYS A 148 18.20 -2.20 -7.47
N HIS A 149 17.65 -1.34 -6.61
CA HIS A 149 18.35 -0.77 -5.47
C HIS A 149 18.05 -1.50 -4.15
N LEU A 150 17.14 -2.49 -4.13
CA LEU A 150 16.75 -3.21 -2.91
C LEU A 150 17.51 -4.55 -2.71
N ARG A 151 18.65 -4.68 -3.38
CA ARG A 151 19.61 -5.77 -3.14
C ARG A 151 20.39 -5.53 -1.85
#